data_AF-A0A0N4YK26-F1
#
_entry.id   AF-A0A0N4YK26-F1
#
_cell.length_a   1.000
_cell.length_b   1.000
_cell.length_c   1.000
_cell.angle_alpha   90.00
_cell.angle_beta   90.00
_cell.angle_gamma   90.00
#
_symmetry.space_group_name_H-M   'P 1'
#
loop_
_entity.id
_entity.type
_entity.pdbx_description
1 polymer ?
#
loop_
_entity_poly.entity_id
_entity_poly.type
_entity_poly.pdbx_seq_one_letter_code
_entity_poly.pdbx_strand_id
1 'polypeptide(L)' 'MLYSSCKSPFLETATKHLGIELSKKMEVDAKDDLSEAALLEALHPVEHESPKMFARPAPPKGAGARRITKV' A
#
# COMPACT_ATOMS: atom_id res chain seq x y z
N MET A 1 -11.86 19.20 -1.42
CA MET A 1 -12.19 18.54 -0.14
C MET A 1 -13.62 17.98 -0.07
N LEU A 2 -14.60 18.49 -0.83
CA LEU A 2 -15.98 17.99 -0.75
C LEU A 2 -16.12 16.49 -1.09
N TYR A 3 -15.52 16.05 -2.20
CA TYR A 3 -15.63 14.66 -2.68
C TYR A 3 -15.10 13.63 -1.68
N SER A 4 -13.99 13.93 -1.01
CA SER A 4 -13.42 13.06 0.03
C SER A 4 -14.32 12.99 1.27
N SER A 5 -14.89 14.13 1.70
CA SER A 5 -15.78 14.19 2.86
C SER A 5 -17.13 13.49 2.62
N CYS A 6 -17.67 13.58 1.40
CA CYS A 6 -18.98 12.99 1.06
C CYS A 6 -18.91 11.50 0.68
N LYS A 7 -17.72 10.93 0.46
CA LYS A 7 -17.55 9.53 0.07
C LYS A 7 -18.13 8.55 1.10
N SER A 8 -17.89 8.77 2.39
CA SER A 8 -18.35 7.88 3.45
C SER A 8 -19.89 7.77 3.53
N PRO A 9 -20.65 8.87 3.69
CA PRO A 9 -22.11 8.80 3.79
C PRO A 9 -22.77 8.26 2.51
N PHE A 10 -22.18 8.52 1.33
CA PHE A 10 -22.67 7.97 0.08
C PHE A 10 -22.52 6.44 0.01
N LEU A 11 -21.34 5.91 0.35
CA LEU A 11 -21.14 4.46 0.31
C LEU A 11 -21.96 3.74 1.38
N GLU A 12 -22.20 4.37 2.53
CA GLU A 12 -23.03 3.81 3.60
C GLU A 12 -24.50 3.69 3.18
N THR A 13 -25.03 4.70 2.49
CA THR A 13 -26.41 4.65 1.98
C THR A 13 -26.55 3.61 0.86
N ALA A 14 -25.57 3.51 -0.03
CA ALA A 14 -25.51 2.50 -1.08
C ALA A 14 -25.48 1.05 -0.53
N THR A 15 -24.70 0.78 0.50
CA THR A 15 -24.60 -0.58 1.06
C THR A 15 -25.82 -0.93 1.91
N LYS A 16 -26.27 -0.01 2.77
CA LYS A 16 -27.35 -0.28 3.73
C LYS A 16 -28.75 -0.26 3.13
N HIS A 17 -29.03 0.68 2.22
CA HIS A 17 -30.39 0.89 1.71
C HIS A 17 -30.62 0.27 0.33
N LEU A 18 -29.56 0.15 -0.47
CA LEU A 18 -29.66 -0.40 -1.83
C LEU A 18 -29.09 -1.82 -1.94
N GLY A 19 -28.49 -2.35 -0.88
CA GLY A 19 -27.94 -3.73 -0.86
C GLY A 19 -26.74 -3.93 -1.77
N ILE A 20 -26.02 -2.85 -2.12
CA ILE A 20 -24.85 -2.93 -3.00
C ILE A 20 -23.66 -3.49 -2.23
N GLU A 21 -23.09 -4.60 -2.71
CA GLU A 21 -21.84 -5.15 -2.17
C GLU A 21 -20.62 -4.48 -2.80
N LEU A 22 -19.72 -3.96 -1.97
CA LEU A 22 -18.47 -3.31 -2.39
C LEU A 22 -17.28 -4.23 -2.16
N SER A 23 -16.67 -4.71 -3.24
CA SER A 23 -15.51 -5.62 -3.16
C SER A 23 -14.20 -4.90 -2.79
N LYS A 24 -13.95 -3.73 -3.38
CA LYS A 24 -12.73 -2.93 -3.13
C LYS A 24 -13.03 -1.45 -3.35
N LYS A 25 -12.38 -0.58 -2.57
CA LYS A 25 -12.40 0.88 -2.78
C LYS A 25 -11.05 1.29 -3.34
N MET A 26 -11.05 1.98 -4.48
CA MET A 26 -9.86 2.49 -5.13
C MET A 26 -10.00 4.00 -5.36
N GLU A 27 -8.92 4.74 -5.22
CA GLU A 27 -8.84 6.17 -5.52
C GLU A 27 -7.75 6.35 -6.58
N VAL A 28 -8.07 7.11 -7.63
CA VAL A 28 -7.18 7.37 -8.76
C VAL A 28 -7.21 8.87 -9.05
N ASP A 29 -6.07 9.44 -9.40
CA ASP A 29 -5.95 10.86 -9.74
C ASP A 29 -6.18 11.09 -11.24
N ALA A 30 -5.70 10.19 -12.10
CA ALA A 30 -5.84 10.28 -13.55
C ALA A 30 -6.52 9.04 -14.16
N LYS A 31 -7.07 9.20 -15.35
CA LYS A 31 -7.69 8.09 -16.11
C LYS A 31 -6.65 7.05 -16.52
N ASP A 32 -5.41 7.46 -16.77
CA ASP A 32 -4.35 6.59 -17.24
C ASP A 32 -3.92 5.57 -16.18
N ASP A 33 -4.21 5.84 -14.89
CA ASP A 33 -3.99 4.91 -13.78
C ASP A 33 -5.01 3.75 -13.78
N LEU A 34 -6.11 3.88 -14.55
CA LEU A 34 -7.18 2.91 -14.63
C LEU A 34 -6.93 1.91 -15.76
N SER A 35 -5.97 1.01 -15.56
CA SER A 35 -5.69 -0.12 -16.46
C SER A 35 -6.29 -1.43 -15.94
N GLU A 36 -6.49 -2.40 -16.84
CA GLU A 36 -6.93 -3.77 -16.45
C GLU A 36 -5.96 -4.41 -15.46
N ALA A 37 -4.65 -4.21 -15.67
CA ALA A 37 -3.61 -4.69 -14.78
C ALA A 37 -3.75 -4.10 -13.36
N ALA A 38 -3.97 -2.77 -13.26
CA ALA A 38 -4.15 -2.10 -11.98
C ALA A 38 -5.42 -2.60 -11.24
N LEU A 39 -6.50 -2.86 -11.96
CA LEU A 39 -7.73 -3.41 -11.38
C LEU A 39 -7.51 -4.84 -10.86
N LEU A 40 -6.81 -5.68 -11.62
CA LEU A 40 -6.50 -7.06 -11.21
C LEU A 40 -5.60 -7.09 -9.97
N GLU A 41 -4.56 -6.25 -9.91
CA GLU A 41 -3.67 -6.14 -8.75
C GLU A 41 -4.42 -5.63 -7.51
N ALA A 42 -5.32 -4.65 -7.68
CA ALA A 42 -6.12 -4.13 -6.58
C ALA A 42 -7.10 -5.17 -6.01
N LEU A 43 -7.69 -6.01 -6.86
CA LEU A 43 -8.62 -7.08 -6.46
C LEU A 43 -7.90 -8.31 -5.92
N HIS A 44 -6.74 -8.65 -6.48
CA HIS A 44 -5.94 -9.83 -6.15
C HIS A 44 -4.51 -9.39 -5.79
N PRO A 45 -4.27 -8.94 -4.55
CA PRO A 45 -2.96 -8.46 -4.15
C PRO A 45 -1.92 -9.57 -4.32
N VAL A 46 -0.90 -9.30 -5.11
CA VAL A 46 0.22 -10.21 -5.31
C VAL A 46 1.12 -10.11 -4.07
N GLU A 47 1.60 -11.26 -3.59
CA GLU A 47 2.58 -11.27 -2.50
C GLU A 47 3.88 -10.61 -2.98
N HIS A 48 4.18 -9.42 -2.45
CA HIS A 48 5.45 -8.77 -2.74
C HIS A 48 6.59 -9.54 -2.06
N GLU A 49 7.57 -9.97 -2.85
CA GLU A 49 8.81 -10.52 -2.30
C GLU A 49 9.47 -9.50 -1.37
N SER A 50 9.98 -9.98 -0.23
CA SER A 50 10.72 -9.12 0.69
C SER A 50 11.91 -8.45 -0.03
N PRO A 51 12.21 -7.17 0.25
CA PRO A 51 13.26 -6.45 -0.45
C PRO A 51 14.59 -7.20 -0.29
N LYS A 52 15.16 -7.61 -1.42
CA LYS A 52 16.47 -8.29 -1.46
C LYS A 52 17.53 -7.29 -1.01
N MET A 53 17.89 -7.33 0.26
CA MET A 53 18.94 -6.48 0.81
C MET A 53 20.29 -6.97 0.30
N PHE A 54 21.05 -6.08 -0.32
CA PHE A 54 22.46 -6.36 -0.60
C PHE A 54 23.23 -6.54 0.71
N ALA A 55 24.17 -7.49 0.72
CA ALA A 55 25.05 -7.67 1.85
C ALA A 55 25.87 -6.39 2.08
N ARG A 56 26.01 -5.98 3.33
CA ARG A 56 26.91 -4.86 3.68
C ARG A 56 28.34 -5.24 3.32
N PRO A 57 29.17 -4.29 2.84
CA PRO A 57 30.58 -4.55 2.58
C PRO A 57 31.29 -5.10 3.82
N ALA A 58 32.35 -5.88 3.59
CA ALA A 58 33.16 -6.41 4.69
C ALA A 58 33.70 -5.25 5.56
N PRO A 59 33.73 -5.40 6.90
CA PRO A 59 34.29 -4.40 7.78
C PRO A 59 35.79 -4.23 7.51
N PRO A 60 36.36 -3.04 7.76
CA PRO A 60 37.80 -2.82 7.62
C PRO A 60 38.60 -3.77 8.51
N LYS A 61 39.73 -4.27 7.98
CA LYS A 61 40.64 -5.18 8.70
C LYS A 61 41.13 -4.48 9.98
N GLY A 62 40.86 -5.08 11.13
CA GLY A 62 41.26 -4.54 12.46
C GLY A 62 40.18 -3.76 13.22
N ALA A 63 38.93 -3.70 12.71
CA ALA A 63 37.83 -3.12 13.47
C ALA A 63 37.52 -3.97 14.72
N GLY A 64 37.71 -3.38 15.91
CA GLY A 64 37.33 -4.00 17.19
C GLY A 64 35.81 -4.17 17.34
N ALA A 65 35.38 -4.82 18.44
CA ALA A 65 33.97 -5.07 18.71
C ALA A 65 33.13 -3.78 18.72
N ARG A 66 31.93 -3.83 18.13
CA ARG A 66 30.95 -2.73 18.20
C ARG A 66 30.61 -2.46 19.66
N ARG A 67 30.89 -1.24 20.12
CA ARG A 67 30.54 -0.80 21.48
C ARG A 67 29.06 -0.44 21.50
N ILE A 68 28.35 -0.91 22.52
CA ILE A 68 26.96 -0.49 22.77
C ILE A 68 27.05 0.90 23.41
N THR A 69 26.78 1.95 22.64
CA THR A 69 26.56 3.28 23.20
C THR A 69 25.09 3.38 23.60
N LYS A 70 24.83 3.71 24.87
CA LYS A 70 23.48 4.02 25.35
C LYS A 70 22.95 5.20 24.53
N VAL A 71 21.88 4.97 23.78
CA VAL A 71 21.04 6.03 23.18
C VAL A 71 20.07 6.50 24.24
#